data_AF-A0A9P1NNT8-F1
#
_entry.id   AF-A0A9P1NNT8-F1
#
_cell.length_a   1.000
_cell.length_b   1.000
_cell.length_c   1.000
_cell.angle_alpha   90.00
_cell.angle_beta   90.00
_cell.angle_gamma   90.00
#
_symmetry.space_group_name_H-M   'P 1'
#
loop_
_entity.id
_entity.type
_entity.pdbx_description
1 polymer ?
#
loop_
_entity_poly.entity_id
_entity_poly.type
_entity_poly.pdbx_seq_one_letter_code
_entity_poly.pdbx_strand_id
1 'polypeptide(L)'
;MISFIRNLVGVKTDQAVQSAVEALVRWDPKAATEAELRTMEEHLDSLGLQVAQARAAYEKEQKEADAILQLSRQRMAAAEHLQRQMESEADAGRKAQLEKSLETLVGMLEQMAPDIDREEQDAVDAREFLTMLETTYAEAGGKLKAARSALQRAERDMGRAAQQRDMAEQRAEAARQAAGLSGATSSLGTALKAMQDAAARDLAQAEASSAKARLLKPSKPEEDDPNIKAALDAATGAKPAPSSLSDRLASLKSRH
;
A
#
# COMPACT_ATOMS: atom_id res chain seq x y z
N MET A 1 -21.18 -26.95 -23.01
CA MET A 1 -20.72 -25.91 -23.96
C MET A 1 -20.79 -24.50 -23.33
N ILE A 2 -20.30 -24.31 -22.09
CA ILE A 2 -20.30 -23.00 -21.37
C ILE A 2 -19.04 -22.87 -20.49
N SER A 3 -17.85 -23.17 -21.02
CA SER A 3 -16.59 -22.97 -20.28
C SER A 3 -15.42 -22.47 -21.13
N PHE A 4 -15.67 -22.07 -22.38
CA PHE A 4 -14.60 -21.59 -23.27
C PHE A 4 -14.59 -20.07 -23.51
N ILE A 5 -15.60 -19.32 -23.05
CA ILE A 5 -15.67 -17.85 -23.23
C ILE A 5 -15.15 -17.08 -22.00
N ARG A 6 -14.94 -17.73 -20.84
CA ARG A 6 -14.59 -17.03 -19.59
C ARG A 6 -13.09 -16.74 -19.41
N ASN A 7 -12.19 -17.32 -20.20
CA ASN A 7 -10.73 -17.18 -20.00
C ASN A 7 -10.01 -16.33 -21.07
N LEU A 8 -10.72 -15.56 -21.89
CA LEU A 8 -10.11 -14.67 -22.91
C LEU A 8 -10.30 -13.17 -22.66
N VAL A 9 -10.82 -12.78 -21.50
CA VAL A 9 -11.08 -11.37 -21.14
C VAL A 9 -10.10 -10.83 -20.08
N GLY A 10 -9.35 -11.69 -19.38
CA GLY A 10 -8.60 -11.28 -18.17
C GLY A 10 -7.14 -10.85 -18.33
N VAL A 11 -6.53 -10.90 -19.53
CA VAL A 11 -5.07 -10.67 -19.66
C VAL A 11 -4.65 -9.71 -20.78
N LYS A 12 -5.55 -9.36 -21.71
CA LYS A 12 -5.27 -8.34 -22.75
C LYS A 12 -5.83 -6.95 -22.42
N THR A 13 -6.67 -6.83 -21.39
CA THR A 13 -7.19 -5.56 -20.90
C THR A 13 -6.16 -4.83 -20.03
N ASP A 14 -5.39 -5.54 -19.22
CA ASP A 14 -4.47 -4.90 -18.27
C ASP A 14 -3.33 -4.15 -18.98
N GLN A 15 -2.69 -4.74 -19.98
CA GLN A 15 -1.61 -4.06 -20.72
C GLN A 15 -2.12 -2.87 -21.56
N ALA A 16 -3.34 -2.95 -22.10
CA ALA A 16 -3.93 -1.86 -22.86
C ALA A 16 -4.35 -0.69 -21.95
N VAL A 17 -4.93 -0.99 -20.79
CA VAL A 17 -5.31 0.03 -19.79
C VAL A 17 -4.07 0.70 -19.20
N GLN A 18 -3.04 -0.08 -18.87
CA GLN A 18 -1.79 0.45 -18.32
C GLN A 18 -1.04 1.33 -19.34
N SER A 19 -1.01 0.93 -20.61
CA SER A 19 -0.47 1.77 -21.69
C SER A 19 -1.28 3.04 -21.95
N ALA A 20 -2.61 3.00 -21.75
CA ALA A 20 -3.48 4.17 -21.87
C ALA A 20 -3.30 5.14 -20.69
N VAL A 21 -3.10 4.63 -19.48
CA VAL A 21 -2.76 5.44 -18.29
C VAL A 21 -1.37 6.05 -18.43
N GLU A 22 -0.36 5.29 -18.88
CA GLU A 22 0.98 5.83 -19.17
C GLU A 22 0.96 6.89 -20.29
N ALA A 23 0.12 6.71 -21.31
CA ALA A 23 -0.08 7.68 -22.38
C ALA A 23 -0.78 8.96 -21.88
N LEU A 24 -1.78 8.84 -20.99
CA LEU A 24 -2.46 9.97 -20.35
C LEU A 24 -1.53 10.74 -19.40
N VAL A 25 -0.74 10.04 -18.57
CA VAL A 25 0.27 10.63 -17.69
C VAL A 25 1.39 11.30 -18.50
N ARG A 26 1.72 10.79 -19.70
CA ARG A 26 2.64 11.48 -20.63
C ARG A 26 2.04 12.74 -21.24
N TRP A 27 0.73 12.81 -21.41
CA TRP A 27 0.03 13.93 -22.05
C TRP A 27 -0.34 15.03 -21.06
N ASP A 28 -0.74 14.66 -19.83
CA ASP A 28 -0.99 15.57 -18.71
C ASP A 28 -0.67 14.89 -17.35
N PRO A 29 0.61 14.87 -16.92
CA PRO A 29 1.01 14.26 -15.66
C PRO A 29 0.43 14.99 -14.45
N LYS A 30 0.07 16.28 -14.59
CA LYS A 30 -0.46 17.09 -13.49
C LYS A 30 -1.89 16.68 -13.15
N ALA A 31 -2.76 16.58 -14.15
CA ALA A 31 -4.15 16.17 -13.93
C ALA A 31 -4.26 14.77 -13.30
N ALA A 32 -3.41 13.83 -13.72
CA ALA A 32 -3.38 12.49 -13.13
C ALA A 32 -2.97 12.51 -11.64
N THR A 33 -1.93 13.28 -11.29
CA THR A 33 -1.48 13.41 -9.89
C THR A 33 -2.44 14.21 -9.02
N GLU A 34 -3.13 15.21 -9.56
CA GLU A 34 -4.16 15.96 -8.82
C GLU A 34 -5.39 15.10 -8.53
N ALA A 35 -5.81 14.25 -9.47
CA ALA A 35 -6.90 13.30 -9.25
C ALA A 35 -6.55 12.30 -8.14
N GLU A 36 -5.33 11.75 -8.13
CA GLU A 36 -4.88 10.83 -7.09
C GLU A 36 -4.81 11.52 -5.71
N LEU A 37 -4.28 12.75 -5.64
CA LEU A 37 -4.28 13.53 -4.40
C LEU A 37 -5.69 13.80 -3.89
N ARG A 38 -6.63 14.12 -4.78
CA ARG A 38 -8.03 14.32 -4.42
C ARG A 38 -8.66 13.03 -3.87
N THR A 39 -8.39 11.88 -4.46
CA THR A 39 -8.85 10.59 -3.92
C THR A 39 -8.26 10.33 -2.53
N MET A 40 -6.97 10.64 -2.32
CA MET A 40 -6.36 10.54 -0.99
C MET A 40 -7.01 11.48 0.03
N GLU A 41 -7.39 12.70 -0.37
CA GLU A 41 -8.13 13.66 0.46
C GLU A 41 -9.52 13.14 0.83
N GLU A 42 -10.29 12.65 -0.15
CA GLU A 42 -11.63 12.07 0.08
C GLU A 42 -11.57 10.87 1.03
N HIS A 43 -10.55 10.01 0.90
CA HIS A 43 -10.32 8.92 1.84
C HIS A 43 -9.96 9.42 3.24
N LEU A 44 -9.14 10.48 3.34
CA LEU A 44 -8.78 11.08 4.62
C LEU A 44 -10.01 11.69 5.31
N ASP A 45 -10.87 12.39 4.57
CA ASP A 45 -12.12 12.96 5.08
C ASP A 45 -13.08 11.86 5.58
N SER A 46 -13.20 10.78 4.82
CA SER A 46 -13.98 9.60 5.23
C SER A 46 -13.45 8.98 6.52
N LEU A 47 -12.13 8.81 6.65
CA LEU A 47 -11.50 8.32 7.88
C LEU A 47 -11.72 9.31 9.05
N GLY A 48 -11.66 10.61 8.79
CA GLY A 48 -11.93 11.64 9.79
C GLY A 48 -13.35 11.55 10.37
N LEU A 49 -14.35 11.31 9.51
CA LEU A 49 -15.73 11.06 9.96
C LEU A 49 -15.81 9.81 10.83
N GLN A 50 -15.16 8.72 10.43
CA GLN A 50 -15.15 7.46 11.20
C GLN A 50 -14.49 7.63 12.56
N VAL A 51 -13.37 8.36 12.64
CA VAL A 51 -12.72 8.71 13.92
C VAL A 51 -13.68 9.50 14.81
N ALA A 52 -14.38 10.50 14.28
CA ALA A 52 -15.34 11.29 15.05
C ALA A 52 -16.50 10.44 15.58
N GLN A 53 -17.04 9.54 14.75
CA GLN A 53 -18.09 8.60 15.15
C GLN A 53 -17.60 7.62 16.23
N ALA A 54 -16.41 7.03 16.04
CA ALA A 54 -15.81 6.12 17.02
C ALA A 54 -15.51 6.82 18.35
N ARG A 55 -15.09 8.09 18.32
CA ARG A 55 -14.89 8.88 19.54
C ARG A 55 -16.20 9.13 20.28
N ALA A 56 -17.26 9.49 19.57
CA ALA A 56 -18.57 9.65 20.18
C ALA A 56 -19.11 8.34 20.77
N ALA A 57 -18.88 7.21 20.10
CA ALA A 57 -19.21 5.88 20.62
C ALA A 57 -18.40 5.56 21.88
N TYR A 58 -17.07 5.71 21.85
CA TYR A 58 -16.23 5.50 23.03
C TYR A 58 -16.66 6.37 24.22
N GLU A 59 -16.95 7.66 24.00
CA GLU A 59 -17.44 8.54 25.07
C GLU A 59 -18.80 8.10 25.65
N LYS A 60 -19.63 7.43 24.85
CA LYS A 60 -20.90 6.85 25.31
C LYS A 60 -20.65 5.61 26.16
N GLU A 61 -19.91 4.63 25.63
CA GLU A 61 -19.61 3.38 26.34
C GLU A 61 -18.85 3.65 27.65
N GLN A 62 -17.89 4.58 27.65
CA GLN A 62 -17.18 4.98 28.86
C GLN A 62 -18.12 5.55 29.94
N LYS A 63 -19.14 6.32 29.55
CA LYS A 63 -20.13 6.87 30.50
C LYS A 63 -21.03 5.78 31.08
N GLU A 64 -21.40 4.80 30.26
CA GLU A 64 -22.23 3.66 30.67
C GLU A 64 -21.46 2.76 31.66
N ALA A 65 -20.21 2.42 31.33
CA ALA A 65 -19.27 1.73 32.21
C ALA A 65 -19.05 2.48 33.54
N ASP A 66 -18.79 3.79 33.50
CA ASP A 66 -18.60 4.59 34.71
C ASP A 66 -19.87 4.63 35.56
N ALA A 67 -21.05 4.72 34.95
CA ALA A 67 -22.32 4.77 35.64
C ALA A 67 -22.64 3.45 36.35
N ILE A 68 -22.43 2.31 35.69
CA ILE A 68 -22.69 0.99 36.30
C ILE A 68 -21.71 0.70 37.45
N LEU A 69 -20.44 1.10 37.30
CA LEU A 69 -19.45 1.01 38.36
C LEU A 69 -19.80 1.88 39.56
N GLN A 70 -20.25 3.11 39.33
CA GLN A 70 -20.72 3.98 40.41
C GLN A 70 -21.92 3.38 41.14
N LEU A 71 -22.89 2.84 40.41
CA LEU A 71 -24.06 2.20 41.00
C LEU A 71 -23.69 0.96 41.81
N SER A 72 -22.76 0.14 41.31
CA SER A 72 -22.22 -1.02 42.02
C SER A 72 -21.55 -0.62 43.33
N ARG A 73 -20.67 0.41 43.30
CA ARG A 73 -20.01 0.95 44.49
C ARG A 73 -21.01 1.49 45.52
N GLN A 74 -22.06 2.17 45.07
CA GLN A 74 -23.13 2.65 45.97
C GLN A 74 -23.86 1.49 46.65
N ARG A 75 -24.19 0.42 45.90
CA ARG A 75 -24.84 -0.77 46.42
C ARG A 75 -23.94 -1.54 47.40
N MET A 76 -22.65 -1.67 47.10
CA MET A 76 -21.66 -2.25 48.01
C MET A 76 -21.56 -1.46 49.32
N ALA A 77 -21.45 -0.13 49.26
CA ALA A 77 -21.39 0.72 50.45
C ALA A 77 -22.68 0.61 51.30
N ALA A 78 -23.85 0.50 50.65
CA ALA A 78 -25.11 0.26 51.33
C ALA A 78 -25.16 -1.12 52.02
N ALA A 79 -24.66 -2.17 51.34
CA ALA A 79 -24.55 -3.51 51.90
C ALA A 79 -23.63 -3.54 53.13
N GLU A 80 -22.44 -2.92 53.06
CA GLU A 80 -21.51 -2.79 54.19
C GLU A 80 -22.10 -2.01 55.37
N HIS A 81 -22.92 -1.00 55.08
CA HIS A 81 -23.62 -0.25 56.12
C HIS A 81 -24.70 -1.11 56.81
N LEU A 82 -25.52 -1.83 56.04
CA LEU A 82 -26.53 -2.75 56.59
C LEU A 82 -25.89 -3.88 57.41
N GLN A 83 -24.77 -4.43 56.94
CA GLN A 83 -24.03 -5.44 57.69
C GLN A 83 -23.59 -4.93 59.06
N ARG A 84 -22.99 -3.73 59.13
CA ARG A 84 -22.60 -3.10 60.40
C ARG A 84 -23.79 -2.84 61.32
N GLN A 85 -24.92 -2.40 60.77
CA GLN A 85 -26.15 -2.22 61.56
C GLN A 85 -26.65 -3.53 62.14
N MET A 86 -26.69 -4.59 61.34
CA MET A 86 -27.12 -5.93 61.75
C MET A 86 -26.23 -6.52 62.85
N GLU A 87 -24.91 -6.32 62.77
CA GLU A 87 -23.95 -6.74 63.79
C GLU A 87 -24.18 -6.03 65.13
N SER A 88 -24.55 -4.74 65.09
CA SER A 88 -24.83 -3.93 66.29
C SER A 88 -26.24 -4.06 66.86
N GLU A 89 -27.18 -4.62 66.10
CA GLU A 89 -28.58 -4.76 66.52
C GLU A 89 -28.70 -5.82 67.62
N ALA A 90 -29.68 -5.70 68.50
CA ALA A 90 -29.96 -6.67 69.57
C ALA A 90 -31.34 -7.32 69.41
N ASP A 91 -32.27 -6.64 68.76
CA ASP A 91 -33.61 -7.17 68.48
C ASP A 91 -33.57 -8.20 67.33
N ALA A 92 -33.95 -9.44 67.62
CA ALA A 92 -34.00 -10.53 66.65
C ALA A 92 -34.95 -10.23 65.47
N GLY A 93 -36.05 -9.52 65.71
CA GLY A 93 -37.02 -9.18 64.67
C GLY A 93 -36.44 -8.17 63.66
N ARG A 94 -35.71 -7.16 64.15
CA ARG A 94 -35.00 -6.20 63.29
C ARG A 94 -33.80 -6.81 62.58
N LYS A 95 -33.06 -7.70 63.23
CA LYS A 95 -31.97 -8.44 62.58
C LYS A 95 -32.45 -9.20 61.35
N ALA A 96 -33.53 -9.96 61.47
CA ALA A 96 -34.09 -10.71 60.35
C ALA A 96 -34.54 -9.80 59.19
N GLN A 97 -35.03 -8.59 59.49
CA GLN A 97 -35.37 -7.60 58.46
C GLN A 97 -34.12 -7.06 57.75
N LEU A 98 -33.07 -6.71 58.50
CA LEU A 98 -31.80 -6.24 57.95
C LEU A 98 -31.10 -7.32 57.10
N GLU A 99 -31.13 -8.57 57.55
CA GLU A 99 -30.58 -9.72 56.82
C GLU A 99 -31.27 -9.89 55.46
N LYS A 100 -32.61 -9.81 55.41
CA LYS A 100 -33.36 -9.86 54.16
C LYS A 100 -33.04 -8.70 53.22
N SER A 101 -32.86 -7.49 53.76
CA SER A 101 -32.43 -6.33 52.96
C SER A 101 -31.02 -6.50 52.42
N LEU A 102 -30.10 -7.06 53.22
CA LEU A 102 -28.74 -7.36 52.79
C LEU A 102 -28.71 -8.43 51.70
N GLU A 103 -29.45 -9.53 51.88
CA GLU A 103 -29.61 -10.59 50.86
C GLU A 103 -30.13 -10.02 49.53
N THR A 104 -31.08 -9.09 49.60
CA THR A 104 -31.59 -8.40 48.40
C THR A 104 -30.51 -7.57 47.70
N LEU A 105 -29.70 -6.79 48.44
CA LEU A 105 -28.61 -6.01 47.85
C LEU A 105 -27.51 -6.89 47.27
N VAL A 106 -27.13 -7.96 47.97
CA VAL A 106 -26.12 -8.93 47.49
C VAL A 106 -26.62 -9.59 46.21
N GLY A 107 -27.87 -10.05 46.16
CA GLY A 107 -28.45 -10.61 44.94
C GLY A 107 -28.49 -9.60 43.77
N MET A 108 -28.76 -8.32 44.04
CA MET A 108 -28.66 -7.26 43.01
C MET A 108 -27.22 -7.06 42.52
N LEU A 109 -26.22 -7.13 43.40
CA LEU A 109 -24.80 -7.01 43.04
C LEU A 109 -24.32 -8.20 42.22
N GLU A 110 -24.73 -9.42 42.57
CA GLU A 110 -24.43 -10.64 41.82
C GLU A 110 -25.02 -10.61 40.41
N GLN A 111 -26.26 -10.09 40.28
CA GLN A 111 -26.90 -9.91 38.98
C GLN A 111 -26.21 -8.83 38.12
N MET A 112 -25.66 -7.79 38.75
CA MET A 112 -24.92 -6.72 38.06
C MET A 112 -23.52 -7.14 37.60
N ALA A 113 -22.86 -8.08 38.29
CA ALA A 113 -21.49 -8.47 37.97
C ALA A 113 -21.24 -8.72 36.47
N PRO A 114 -22.05 -9.55 35.77
CA PRO A 114 -21.86 -9.76 34.33
C PRO A 114 -22.20 -8.55 33.47
N ASP A 115 -23.01 -7.61 33.96
CA ASP A 115 -23.26 -6.34 33.25
C ASP A 115 -22.04 -5.42 33.38
N ILE A 116 -21.43 -5.33 34.57
CA ILE A 116 -20.21 -4.53 34.80
C ILE A 116 -19.07 -5.03 33.90
N ASP A 117 -18.84 -6.34 33.89
CA ASP A 117 -17.78 -6.93 33.08
C ASP A 117 -18.00 -6.65 31.57
N ARG A 118 -19.27 -6.65 31.13
CA ARG A 118 -19.63 -6.33 29.75
C ARG A 118 -19.37 -4.86 29.42
N GLU A 119 -19.89 -3.95 30.22
CA GLU A 119 -19.76 -2.50 30.00
C GLU A 119 -18.29 -2.06 30.07
N GLU A 120 -17.49 -2.63 30.98
CA GLU A 120 -16.04 -2.38 31.02
C GLU A 120 -15.35 -2.88 29.75
N GLN A 121 -15.69 -4.08 29.27
CA GLN A 121 -15.12 -4.63 28.04
C GLN A 121 -15.53 -3.82 26.82
N ASP A 122 -16.81 -3.40 26.71
CA ASP A 122 -17.32 -2.60 25.60
C ASP A 122 -16.59 -1.25 25.53
N ALA A 123 -16.31 -0.61 26.68
CA ALA A 123 -15.51 0.61 26.75
C ALA A 123 -14.05 0.40 26.32
N VAL A 124 -13.44 -0.74 26.67
CA VAL A 124 -12.08 -1.11 26.25
C VAL A 124 -12.04 -1.34 24.73
N ASP A 125 -12.96 -2.13 24.20
CA ASP A 125 -13.03 -2.46 22.78
C ASP A 125 -13.26 -1.19 21.93
N ALA A 126 -14.16 -0.31 22.38
CA ALA A 126 -14.40 0.98 21.73
C ALA A 126 -13.15 1.87 21.73
N ARG A 127 -12.37 1.87 22.82
CA ARG A 127 -11.10 2.62 22.91
C ARG A 127 -10.04 2.07 21.98
N GLU A 128 -9.88 0.74 21.92
CA GLU A 128 -8.93 0.09 21.02
C GLU A 128 -9.26 0.39 19.56
N PHE A 129 -10.53 0.29 19.20
CA PHE A 129 -11.02 0.63 17.86
C PHE A 129 -10.76 2.10 17.51
N LEU A 130 -11.06 3.03 18.42
CA LEU A 130 -10.75 4.45 18.24
C LEU A 130 -9.25 4.68 18.01
N THR A 131 -8.41 4.06 18.84
CA THR A 131 -6.94 4.20 18.74
C THR A 131 -6.41 3.70 17.40
N MET A 132 -6.94 2.57 16.91
CA MET A 132 -6.62 2.03 15.59
C MET A 132 -7.00 3.00 14.47
N LEU A 133 -8.20 3.59 14.53
CA LEU A 133 -8.65 4.57 13.54
C LEU A 133 -7.82 5.86 13.57
N GLU A 134 -7.50 6.39 14.76
CA GLU A 134 -6.66 7.58 14.92
C GLU A 134 -5.25 7.37 14.36
N THR A 135 -4.68 6.18 14.59
CA THR A 135 -3.38 5.79 14.02
C THR A 135 -3.44 5.74 12.51
N THR A 136 -4.46 5.06 11.96
CA THR A 136 -4.66 4.95 10.50
C THR A 136 -4.87 6.31 9.85
N TYR A 137 -5.65 7.19 10.49
CA TYR A 137 -5.87 8.57 10.03
C TYR A 137 -4.57 9.38 10.01
N ALA A 138 -3.76 9.30 11.08
CA ALA A 138 -2.48 9.98 11.16
C ALA A 138 -1.50 9.50 10.08
N GLU A 139 -1.43 8.18 9.83
CA GLU A 139 -0.62 7.61 8.76
C GLU A 139 -1.08 8.06 7.37
N ALA A 140 -2.40 8.06 7.11
CA ALA A 140 -2.97 8.51 5.85
C ALA A 140 -2.67 10.00 5.61
N GLY A 141 -2.84 10.85 6.64
CA GLY A 141 -2.48 12.27 6.58
C GLY A 141 -0.99 12.48 6.31
N GLY A 142 -0.13 11.65 6.92
CA GLY A 142 1.31 11.63 6.65
C GLY A 142 1.64 11.30 5.20
N LYS A 143 1.00 10.26 4.63
CA LYS A 143 1.15 9.86 3.23
C LYS A 143 0.68 10.97 2.28
N LEU A 144 -0.47 11.59 2.53
CA LEU A 144 -0.96 12.71 1.72
C LEU A 144 0.01 13.90 1.73
N LYS A 145 0.53 14.29 2.90
CA LYS A 145 1.52 15.37 3.01
C LYS A 145 2.81 15.05 2.26
N ALA A 146 3.28 13.81 2.34
CA ALA A 146 4.45 13.35 1.62
C ALA A 146 4.23 13.37 0.09
N ALA A 147 3.06 12.90 -0.38
CA ALA A 147 2.68 12.91 -1.78
C ALA A 147 2.61 14.34 -2.34
N ARG A 148 1.94 15.28 -1.65
CA ARG A 148 1.91 16.71 -2.03
C ARG A 148 3.32 17.30 -2.14
N SER A 149 4.19 16.98 -1.17
CA SER A 149 5.58 17.48 -1.17
C SER A 149 6.40 16.90 -2.33
N ALA A 150 6.17 15.62 -2.68
CA ALA A 150 6.81 14.97 -3.81
C ALA A 150 6.35 15.56 -5.14
N LEU A 151 5.04 15.80 -5.29
CA LEU A 151 4.49 16.46 -6.48
C LEU A 151 5.13 17.84 -6.67
N GLN A 152 5.17 18.68 -5.64
CA GLN A 152 5.77 20.02 -5.74
C GLN A 152 7.26 19.98 -6.14
N ARG A 153 8.02 18.97 -5.70
CA ARG A 153 9.40 18.78 -6.15
C ARG A 153 9.45 18.39 -7.63
N ALA A 154 8.65 17.40 -8.03
CA ALA A 154 8.58 16.95 -9.42
C ALA A 154 8.19 18.09 -10.37
N GLU A 155 7.23 18.94 -9.99
CA GLU A 155 6.84 20.12 -10.78
C GLU A 155 7.99 21.11 -10.99
N ARG A 156 8.79 21.37 -9.94
CA ARG A 156 9.98 22.23 -10.06
C ARG A 156 11.03 21.60 -10.96
N ASP A 157 11.24 20.30 -10.85
CA ASP A 157 12.21 19.56 -11.66
C ASP A 157 11.81 19.57 -13.14
N MET A 158 10.52 19.37 -13.42
CA MET A 158 9.96 19.49 -14.76
C MET A 158 10.10 20.91 -15.32
N GLY A 159 9.83 21.94 -14.51
CA GLY A 159 10.03 23.34 -14.92
C GLY A 159 11.47 23.64 -15.30
N ARG A 160 12.45 23.12 -14.53
CA ARG A 160 13.88 23.24 -14.86
C ARG A 160 14.24 22.49 -16.15
N ALA A 161 13.74 21.27 -16.32
CA ALA A 161 13.98 20.48 -17.53
C ALA A 161 13.38 21.13 -18.78
N ALA A 162 12.20 21.74 -18.68
CA ALA A 162 11.58 22.51 -19.76
C ALA A 162 12.44 23.71 -20.16
N GLN A 163 12.89 24.53 -19.20
CA GLN A 163 13.79 25.65 -19.48
C GLN A 163 15.11 25.21 -20.14
N GLN A 164 15.70 24.10 -19.69
CA GLN A 164 16.92 23.56 -20.30
C GLN A 164 16.69 23.11 -21.74
N ARG A 165 15.55 22.47 -22.03
CA ARG A 165 15.14 22.10 -23.39
C ARG A 165 14.98 23.34 -24.27
N ASP A 166 14.25 24.36 -23.80
CA ASP A 166 14.01 25.59 -24.58
C ASP A 166 15.34 26.29 -24.90
N MET A 167 16.27 26.34 -23.94
CA MET A 167 17.62 26.86 -24.16
C MET A 167 18.44 26.03 -25.16
N ALA A 168 18.33 24.70 -25.10
CA ALA A 168 19.01 23.81 -26.04
C ALA A 168 18.44 23.96 -27.46
N GLU A 169 17.13 24.12 -27.59
CA GLU A 169 16.44 24.36 -28.85
C GLU A 169 16.84 25.71 -29.45
N GLN A 170 16.84 26.79 -28.67
CA GLN A 170 17.34 28.10 -29.09
C GLN A 170 18.80 28.05 -29.54
N ARG A 171 19.67 27.34 -28.82
CA ARG A 171 21.08 27.15 -29.22
C ARG A 171 21.19 26.36 -30.52
N ALA A 172 20.39 25.32 -30.70
CA ALA A 172 20.36 24.54 -31.93
C ALA A 172 19.87 25.38 -33.12
N GLU A 173 18.85 26.21 -32.93
CA GLU A 173 18.36 27.15 -33.94
C GLU A 173 19.41 28.21 -34.29
N ALA A 174 20.05 28.82 -33.29
CA ALA A 174 21.12 29.78 -33.50
C ALA A 174 22.31 29.16 -34.25
N ALA A 175 22.69 27.92 -33.92
CA ALA A 175 23.74 27.19 -34.64
C ALA A 175 23.34 26.88 -36.09
N ARG A 176 22.07 26.52 -36.35
CA ARG A 176 21.53 26.34 -37.71
C ARG A 176 21.59 27.64 -38.51
N GLN A 177 21.22 28.77 -37.90
CA GLN A 177 21.30 30.09 -38.53
C GLN A 177 22.75 30.49 -38.82
N ALA A 178 23.67 30.28 -37.85
CA ALA A 178 25.08 30.62 -37.98
C ALA A 178 25.83 29.74 -38.99
N ALA A 179 25.43 28.48 -39.17
CA ALA A 179 25.93 27.60 -40.22
C ALA A 179 25.45 28.00 -41.65
N GLY A 180 24.77 29.16 -41.79
CA GLY A 180 24.32 29.69 -43.07
C GLY A 180 23.10 28.99 -43.66
N LEU A 181 22.44 28.11 -42.89
CA LEU A 181 21.27 27.35 -43.34
C LEU A 181 19.96 28.16 -43.31
N SER A 182 19.98 29.42 -42.87
CA SER A 182 18.80 30.29 -42.80
C SER A 182 18.59 31.20 -44.02
N GLY A 183 19.60 31.39 -44.87
CA GLY A 183 19.59 32.46 -45.88
C GLY A 183 19.39 32.05 -47.34
N ALA A 184 19.70 30.81 -47.76
CA ALA A 184 19.85 30.48 -49.18
C ALA A 184 19.03 29.29 -49.71
N THR A 185 18.18 28.65 -48.89
CA THR A 185 17.54 27.36 -49.26
C THR A 185 16.04 27.27 -48.97
N SER A 186 15.26 28.34 -49.19
CA SER A 186 13.79 28.28 -49.05
C SER A 186 13.13 27.23 -49.97
N SER A 187 13.67 26.98 -51.17
CA SER A 187 13.18 25.96 -52.11
C SER A 187 13.90 24.62 -52.06
N LEU A 188 15.12 24.58 -51.51
CA LEU A 188 15.96 23.37 -51.44
C LEU A 188 15.88 22.68 -50.06
N GLY A 189 15.60 23.45 -49.01
CA GLY A 189 15.39 22.97 -47.64
C GLY A 189 14.05 22.26 -47.45
N THR A 190 13.01 22.62 -48.19
CA THR A 190 11.74 21.87 -48.24
C THR A 190 11.91 20.52 -48.93
N ALA A 191 12.69 20.45 -50.02
CA ALA A 191 13.01 19.18 -50.68
C ALA A 191 13.95 18.30 -49.84
N LEU A 192 15.01 18.86 -49.24
CA LEU A 192 15.93 18.10 -48.39
C LEU A 192 15.30 17.67 -47.07
N LYS A 193 14.43 18.51 -46.47
CA LYS A 193 13.62 18.13 -45.30
C LYS A 193 12.58 17.07 -45.66
N ALA A 194 11.94 17.17 -46.83
CA ALA A 194 11.07 16.10 -47.30
C ALA A 194 11.84 14.79 -47.55
N MET A 195 13.07 14.85 -48.07
CA MET A 195 13.94 13.68 -48.24
C MET A 195 14.47 13.13 -46.90
N GLN A 196 14.80 13.97 -45.93
CA GLN A 196 15.22 13.56 -44.59
C GLN A 196 14.05 13.03 -43.77
N ASP A 197 12.87 13.66 -43.84
CA ASP A 197 11.64 13.19 -43.21
C ASP A 197 11.10 11.93 -43.92
N ALA A 198 11.38 11.74 -45.22
CA ALA A 198 11.11 10.49 -45.94
C ALA A 198 12.13 9.41 -45.55
N ALA A 199 13.43 9.71 -45.50
CA ALA A 199 14.46 8.78 -45.06
C ALA A 199 14.29 8.37 -43.60
N ALA A 200 13.88 9.29 -42.72
CA ALA A 200 13.56 9.00 -41.32
C ALA A 200 12.28 8.17 -41.20
N ARG A 201 11.26 8.41 -42.04
CA ARG A 201 10.07 7.55 -42.13
C ARG A 201 10.42 6.17 -42.68
N ASP A 202 11.24 6.07 -43.72
CA ASP A 202 11.69 4.81 -44.30
C ASP A 202 12.58 4.04 -43.32
N LEU A 203 13.44 4.70 -42.53
CA LEU A 203 14.20 4.08 -41.45
C LEU A 203 13.29 3.62 -40.31
N ALA A 204 12.35 4.45 -39.85
CA ALA A 204 11.38 4.05 -38.82
C ALA A 204 10.47 2.92 -39.29
N GLN A 205 10.11 2.89 -40.58
CA GLN A 205 9.29 1.85 -41.19
C GLN A 205 10.10 0.59 -41.50
N ALA A 206 11.41 0.72 -41.79
CA ALA A 206 12.38 -0.38 -41.86
C ALA A 206 12.68 -0.97 -40.48
N GLU A 207 12.75 -0.15 -39.42
CA GLU A 207 12.91 -0.60 -38.03
C GLU A 207 11.61 -1.22 -37.52
N ALA A 208 10.44 -0.65 -37.82
CA ALA A 208 9.15 -1.22 -37.48
C ALA A 208 8.90 -2.54 -38.23
N SER A 209 9.30 -2.67 -39.51
CA SER A 209 9.21 -3.92 -40.26
C SER A 209 10.29 -4.93 -39.85
N SER A 210 11.49 -4.49 -39.45
CA SER A 210 12.53 -5.36 -38.85
C SER A 210 12.14 -5.85 -37.45
N ALA A 211 11.49 -5.00 -36.64
CA ALA A 211 10.91 -5.37 -35.36
C ALA A 211 9.72 -6.33 -35.55
N LYS A 212 8.88 -6.09 -36.56
CA LYS A 212 7.78 -7.00 -36.95
C LYS A 212 8.30 -8.33 -37.51
N ALA A 213 9.42 -8.34 -38.25
CA ALA A 213 10.09 -9.54 -38.72
C ALA A 213 10.84 -10.30 -37.62
N ARG A 214 11.33 -9.60 -36.58
CA ARG A 214 11.85 -10.21 -35.34
C ARG A 214 10.72 -10.80 -34.49
N LEU A 215 9.55 -10.15 -34.44
CA LEU A 215 8.34 -10.63 -33.77
C LEU A 215 7.64 -11.79 -34.51
N LEU A 216 7.90 -11.96 -35.81
CA LEU A 216 7.34 -13.04 -36.64
C LEU A 216 8.36 -14.13 -37.02
N LYS A 217 9.58 -14.08 -36.46
CA LYS A 217 10.47 -15.25 -36.45
C LYS A 217 10.09 -16.13 -35.25
N PRO A 218 9.82 -17.43 -35.44
CA PRO A 218 9.60 -18.34 -34.32
C PRO A 218 10.91 -18.47 -33.52
N SER A 219 11.00 -17.77 -32.40
CA SER A 219 12.03 -18.02 -31.39
C SER A 219 11.61 -19.24 -30.58
N LYS A 220 12.38 -20.32 -30.73
CA LYS A 220 12.31 -21.53 -29.90
C LYS A 220 12.57 -21.14 -28.44
N PRO A 221 11.72 -21.51 -27.47
CA PRO A 221 11.89 -21.13 -26.08
C PRO A 221 12.64 -22.22 -25.31
N GLU A 222 13.98 -22.22 -25.29
CA GLU A 222 14.77 -23.13 -24.43
C GLU A 222 16.12 -22.56 -23.92
N GLU A 223 16.30 -21.25 -23.80
CA GLU A 223 17.54 -20.70 -23.22
C GLU A 223 17.28 -19.60 -22.21
N ASP A 224 16.62 -19.92 -21.09
CA ASP A 224 16.80 -19.19 -19.83
C ASP A 224 16.31 -20.03 -18.62
N ASP A 225 16.63 -21.34 -18.59
CA ASP A 225 16.49 -22.16 -17.39
C ASP A 225 17.88 -22.58 -16.85
N PRO A 226 18.27 -22.13 -15.64
CA PRO A 226 19.57 -22.43 -15.03
C PRO A 226 19.80 -23.93 -14.73
N ASN A 227 18.82 -24.82 -14.94
CA ASN A 227 18.98 -26.26 -14.75
C ASN A 227 19.57 -27.01 -15.96
N ILE A 228 19.64 -26.40 -17.16
CA ILE A 228 20.16 -27.07 -18.37
C ILE A 228 21.70 -27.02 -18.43
N LYS A 229 22.34 -26.07 -17.76
CA LYS A 229 23.80 -25.97 -17.65
C LYS A 229 24.41 -27.09 -16.81
N ALA A 230 23.70 -27.54 -15.77
CA ALA A 230 24.13 -28.64 -14.90
C ALA A 230 23.99 -30.03 -15.53
N ALA A 231 23.09 -30.20 -16.53
CA ALA A 231 22.87 -31.48 -17.21
C ALA A 231 23.87 -31.73 -18.35
N LEU A 232 24.43 -30.68 -18.97
CA LEU A 232 25.45 -30.79 -20.03
C LEU A 232 26.86 -31.09 -19.50
N ASP A 233 27.16 -30.72 -18.26
CA ASP A 233 28.43 -31.08 -17.59
C ASP A 233 28.45 -32.54 -17.09
N ALA A 234 27.28 -33.20 -17.00
CA ALA A 234 27.17 -34.61 -16.59
C ALA A 234 27.21 -35.60 -17.77
N ALA A 235 27.06 -35.13 -19.02
CA ALA A 235 26.96 -35.99 -20.21
C ALA A 235 28.28 -36.17 -20.99
N THR A 236 29.40 -35.59 -20.54
CA THR A 236 30.72 -35.70 -21.20
C THR A 236 31.79 -36.31 -20.28
N GLY A 237 31.47 -37.44 -19.62
CA GLY A 237 32.43 -38.52 -19.36
C GLY A 237 33.84 -38.20 -18.82
N ALA A 238 34.01 -37.19 -17.95
CA ALA A 238 35.25 -36.97 -17.20
C ALA A 238 34.99 -37.20 -15.69
N LYS A 239 35.83 -38.03 -15.09
CA LYS A 239 35.68 -38.62 -13.74
C LYS A 239 35.36 -37.61 -12.61
N PRO A 240 34.63 -38.05 -11.57
CA PRO A 240 34.28 -37.23 -10.42
C PRO A 240 35.52 -36.78 -9.64
N ALA A 241 35.47 -35.56 -9.10
CA ALA A 241 36.42 -35.08 -8.11
C ALA A 241 36.33 -35.93 -6.82
N PRO A 242 37.46 -36.23 -6.16
CA PRO A 242 37.55 -37.23 -5.10
C PRO A 242 36.83 -36.80 -3.81
N SER A 243 35.96 -37.67 -3.30
CA SER A 243 35.18 -37.46 -2.06
C SER A 243 35.76 -38.19 -0.84
N SER A 244 37.04 -38.60 -0.86
CA SER A 244 37.65 -39.31 0.28
C SER A 244 39.05 -38.79 0.65
N LEU A 245 39.36 -38.79 1.95
CA LEU A 245 40.66 -38.37 2.53
C LEU A 245 41.85 -39.22 2.03
N SER A 246 41.58 -40.45 1.57
CA SER A 246 42.55 -41.36 0.96
C SER A 246 43.18 -40.82 -0.33
N ASP A 247 42.42 -40.10 -1.16
CA ASP A 247 42.93 -39.52 -2.41
C ASP A 247 43.77 -38.25 -2.20
N ARG A 248 43.56 -37.54 -1.08
CA ARG A 248 44.40 -36.41 -0.67
C ARG A 248 45.78 -36.85 -0.16
N LEU A 249 45.88 -38.06 0.40
CA LEU A 249 47.15 -38.62 0.88
C LEU A 249 48.03 -39.17 -0.25
N ALA A 250 47.44 -39.71 -1.32
CA ALA A 250 48.17 -40.20 -2.49
C ALA A 250 48.83 -39.07 -3.31
N SER A 251 48.18 -37.90 -3.40
CA SER A 251 48.70 -36.71 -4.10
C SER A 251 49.79 -35.96 -3.33
N LEU A 252 49.89 -36.13 -2.02
CA LEU A 252 50.99 -35.62 -1.19
C LEU A 252 52.24 -36.51 -1.26
N LYS A 253 52.06 -37.82 -1.54
CA LYS A 253 53.17 -38.79 -1.67
C LYS A 253 53.83 -38.81 -3.06
N SER A 254 53.22 -38.17 -4.06
CA SER A 254 53.79 -38.06 -5.42
C SER A 254 54.52 -36.74 -5.67
N ARG A 255 54.67 -35.89 -4.64
CA ARG A 255 55.49 -34.68 -4.67
C ARG A 255 56.80 -34.80 -3.85
N HIS A 256 57.15 -36.00 -3.37
CA HIS A 256 58.44 -36.35 -2.79
C HIS A 256 58.79 -37.81 -3.06
#